data_AF-A0A2V8IVZ8-F1
#
_entry.id   AF-A0A2V8IVZ8-F1
#
_cell.length_a   1.000
_cell.length_b   1.000
_cell.length_c   1.000
_cell.angle_alpha   90.00
_cell.angle_beta   90.00
_cell.angle_gamma   90.00
#
_symmetry.space_group_name_H-M   'P 1'
#
loop_
_entity.id
_entity.type
_entity.pdbx_description
1 polymer ?
#
loop_
_entity_poly.entity_id
_entity_poly.type
_entity_poly.pdbx_seq_one_letter_code
_entity_poly.pdbx_strand_id
1 'polypeptide(L)' 'MDAQNYEIGLLGKGTDVKGKGSASMKMTGKLRALPDGGTEVAGISEITITGLLAQFGSRVVEEVSNQMF' A
#
# COMPACT_ATOMS: atom_id res chain seq x y z
N MET A 1 4.48 -2.54 -14.84
CA MET A 1 5.57 -1.55 -14.74
C MET A 1 5.45 -0.64 -15.93
N ASP A 2 5.28 0.64 -15.69
CA ASP A 2 5.47 1.61 -16.76
C ASP A 2 6.99 1.85 -16.89
N ALA A 3 7.56 1.35 -18.00
CA ALA A 3 9.00 1.37 -18.21
C ALA A 3 9.53 2.77 -18.55
N GLN A 4 8.66 3.73 -18.86
CA GLN A 4 9.04 5.09 -19.23
C GLN A 4 9.11 6.03 -18.02
N ASN A 5 8.27 5.80 -17.00
CA ASN A 5 8.25 6.61 -15.78
C ASN A 5 8.92 5.96 -14.57
N TYR A 6 9.44 4.74 -14.69
CA TYR A 6 9.96 3.95 -13.56
C TYR A 6 8.92 3.86 -12.42
N GLU A 7 7.66 3.62 -12.80
CA GLU A 7 6.54 3.55 -11.88
C GLU A 7 6.06 2.10 -11.68
N ILE A 8 5.91 1.71 -10.41
CA ILE A 8 5.33 0.45 -9.97
C ILE A 8 3.98 0.73 -9.35
N GLY A 9 2.92 0.10 -9.85
CA GLY A 9 1.61 0.09 -9.20
C GLY A 9 1.32 -1.26 -8.56
N LEU A 10 0.90 -1.28 -7.29
CA LEU A 10 0.33 -2.45 -6.63
C LEU A 10 -1.11 -2.17 -6.20
N LEU A 11 -1.98 -3.15 -6.44
CA LEU A 11 -3.38 -3.14 -6.03
C LEU A 11 -3.60 -4.36 -5.14
N GLY A 12 -3.95 -4.11 -3.87
CA GLY A 12 -4.34 -5.14 -2.92
C GLY A 12 -5.83 -5.01 -2.60
N LYS A 13 -6.56 -6.12 -2.54
CA LYS A 13 -7.94 -6.17 -2.05
C LYS A 13 -8.06 -7.27 -1.01
N GLY A 14 -8.52 -6.92 0.18
CA GLY A 14 -8.84 -7.84 1.27
C GLY A 14 -10.32 -7.72 1.60
N THR A 15 -11.04 -8.83 1.66
CA THR A 15 -12.44 -8.85 2.09
C THR A 15 -12.54 -9.74 3.32
N ASP A 16 -13.24 -9.29 4.35
CA ASP A 16 -13.53 -10.15 5.50
C ASP A 16 -14.32 -11.39 5.03
N VAL A 17 -13.94 -12.57 5.52
CA VAL A 17 -14.52 -13.87 5.12
C VAL A 17 -16.04 -13.98 5.35
N LYS A 18 -16.63 -13.08 6.17
CA LYS A 18 -18.08 -13.03 6.41
C LYS A 18 -18.77 -11.87 5.66
N GLY A 19 -18.08 -11.20 4.73
CA GLY A 19 -18.61 -10.07 3.95
C GLY A 19 -18.86 -8.82 4.79
N LYS A 20 -18.29 -8.76 5.99
CA LYS A 20 -18.60 -7.76 7.02
C LYS A 20 -17.77 -6.48 6.91
N GLY A 21 -16.78 -6.45 6.02
CA GLY A 21 -15.97 -5.29 5.70
C GLY A 21 -15.03 -5.57 4.54
N SER A 22 -14.47 -4.51 3.98
CA SER A 22 -13.53 -4.59 2.87
C SER A 22 -12.37 -3.63 3.08
N ALA A 23 -11.19 -4.03 2.63
CA ALA A 23 -9.99 -3.21 2.58
C ALA A 23 -9.46 -3.23 1.15
N SER A 24 -9.11 -2.07 0.62
CA SER A 24 -8.44 -1.92 -0.66
C SER A 24 -7.18 -1.09 -0.45
N MET A 25 -6.06 -1.56 -0.96
CA MET A 25 -4.78 -0.87 -0.97
C MET A 25 -4.43 -0.55 -2.42
N LYS A 26 -3.97 0.68 -2.65
CA LYS A 26 -3.32 1.11 -3.88
C LYS A 26 -1.97 1.71 -3.53
N MET A 27 -0.90 1.08 -3.98
CA MET A 27 0.47 1.59 -3.81
C MET A 27 1.02 2.02 -5.16
N THR A 28 1.66 3.18 -5.20
CA THR A 28 2.39 3.70 -6.36
C THR A 28 3.81 4.01 -5.93
N GLY A 29 4.76 3.24 -6.46
CA GLY A 29 6.20 3.40 -6.26
C GLY A 29 6.85 4.07 -7.46
N LYS A 30 7.81 4.96 -7.20
CA LYS A 30 8.73 5.54 -8.17
C LYS A 30 10.14 5.04 -7.88
N LEU A 31 10.85 4.59 -8.90
CA LEU A 31 12.26 4.25 -8.77
C LEU A 31 13.13 5.37 -9.31
N ARG A 32 14.22 5.66 -8.60
CA ARG A 32 15.26 6.61 -9.02
C ARG A 32 16.62 5.96 -8.89
N ALA A 33 17.41 6.00 -9.95
CA ALA A 33 18.81 5.61 -9.88
C ALA A 33 19.59 6.62 -9.04
N LEU A 34 20.39 6.12 -8.09
CA LEU A 34 21.27 6.93 -7.27
C LEU A 34 22.67 6.99 -7.91
N PRO A 35 23.45 8.07 -7.65
CA PRO A 35 24.77 8.26 -8.25
C PRO A 35 25.81 7.19 -7.88
N ASP A 36 25.58 6.47 -6.79
CA ASP A 36 26.42 5.39 -6.27
C ASP A 36 26.11 4.01 -6.90
N GLY A 37 25.20 3.96 -7.87
CA GLY A 37 24.72 2.72 -8.49
C GLY A 37 23.58 2.04 -7.72
N GLY A 38 23.11 2.65 -6.63
CA GLY A 38 21.92 2.21 -5.91
C GLY A 38 20.62 2.56 -6.66
N THR A 39 19.52 1.98 -6.22
CA THR A 39 18.17 2.38 -6.67
C THR A 39 17.35 2.74 -5.44
N GLU A 40 16.90 3.98 -5.39
CA GLU A 40 15.94 4.45 -4.41
C GLU A 40 14.53 4.12 -4.89
N VAL A 41 13.69 3.62 -3.98
CA VAL A 41 12.27 3.34 -4.25
C VAL A 41 11.43 4.18 -3.29
N ALA A 42 10.70 5.15 -3.83
CA ALA A 42 9.79 5.99 -3.08
C ALA A 42 8.34 5.58 -3.38
N GLY A 43 7.61 5.10 -2.38
CA GLY A 43 6.24 4.62 -2.51
C GLY A 43 5.23 5.48 -1.77
N ILE A 44 4.08 5.74 -2.40
CA ILE A 44 2.88 6.26 -1.74
C ILE A 44 1.82 5.16 -1.73
N SER A 45 1.30 4.86 -0.56
CA SER A 45 0.25 3.86 -0.35
C SER A 45 -1.03 4.52 0.13
N GLU A 46 -2.11 4.31 -0.60
CA GLU A 46 -3.47 4.71 -0.24
C GLU A 46 -4.24 3.46 0.18
N ILE A 47 -4.78 3.47 1.40
CA ILE A 47 -5.51 2.33 1.95
C ILE A 47 -6.91 2.81 2.32
N THR A 48 -7.91 2.16 1.73
CA THR A 48 -9.33 2.40 1.99
C THR A 48 -9.88 1.21 2.74
N ILE A 49 -10.46 1.45 3.92
CA ILE A 49 -11.09 0.41 4.75
C ILE A 49 -12.54 0.79 4.97
N THR A 50 -13.46 -0.16 4.76
CA THR A 50 -14.90 0.04 4.86
C THR A 50 -15.57 -1.07 5.68
N GLY A 51 -16.77 -0.77 6.20
CA GLY A 51 -17.58 -1.72 6.96
C GLY A 51 -17.08 -1.93 8.40
N LEU A 52 -17.35 -3.12 8.95
CA LEU A 52 -17.02 -3.44 10.34
C LEU A 52 -15.49 -3.38 10.62
N LEU A 53 -14.66 -3.53 9.58
CA LEU A 53 -13.21 -3.38 9.63
C LEU A 53 -12.78 -1.92 9.88
N ALA A 54 -13.53 -0.93 9.40
CA ALA A 54 -13.22 0.48 9.63
C ALA A 54 -13.37 0.89 11.11
N GLN A 55 -14.22 0.17 11.85
CA GLN A 55 -14.46 0.39 13.28
C GLN A 55 -13.25 0.03 14.14
N PHE A 56 -12.31 -0.77 13.62
CA PHE A 56 -11.08 -1.10 14.31
C PHE A 56 -10.12 0.10 14.43
N GLY A 57 -10.38 1.18 13.68
CA GLY A 57 -9.74 2.48 13.89
C GLY A 57 -8.22 2.42 13.88
N SER A 58 -7.60 3.07 14.87
CA SER A 58 -6.13 3.24 15.00
C SER A 58 -5.35 1.94 15.05
N ARG A 59 -5.93 0.82 15.51
CA ARG A 59 -5.22 -0.48 15.58
C ARG A 59 -4.87 -1.06 14.22
N VAL A 60 -5.64 -0.74 13.18
CA VAL A 60 -5.32 -1.19 11.80
C VAL A 60 -4.21 -0.35 11.19
N VAL A 61 -4.15 0.93 11.55
CA VAL A 61 -3.09 1.83 11.08
C VAL A 61 -1.73 1.39 11.63
N GLU A 62 -1.66 0.98 12.91
CA GLU A 62 -0.42 0.49 13.51
C GLU A 62 0.08 -0.81 12.87
N GLU A 63 -0.81 -1.76 12.55
CA GLU A 63 -0.41 -3.04 11.94
C GLU A 63 0.12 -2.86 10.51
N VAL A 64 -0.47 -1.96 9.73
CA VAL A 64 0.03 -1.58 8.40
C VAL A 64 1.38 -0.87 8.52
N SER A 65 1.53 0.05 9.49
CA SER A 65 2.81 0.72 9.72
C SER A 65 3.91 -0.29 9.98
N ASN A 66 3.66 -1.32 10.79
CA ASN A 66 4.64 -2.35 11.13
C ASN A 66 5.04 -3.28 9.97
N GLN A 67 4.26 -3.36 8.89
CA GLN A 67 4.64 -4.13 7.69
C GLN A 67 5.41 -3.30 6.65
N MET A 68 5.48 -1.97 6.84
CA MET A 68 6.18 -1.05 5.96
C MET A 68 7.61 -0.75 6.44
N PHE A 69 8.03 -1.27 7.61
CA PHE A 69 9.34 -1.08 8.22
C PHE A 69 10.00 -2.42 8.57
#